data_AF-A0A8K0RS34-F1
#
_entry.id   AF-A0A8K0RS34-F1
#
_cell.length_a   1.000
_cell.length_b   1.000
_cell.length_c   1.000
_cell.angle_alpha   90.00
_cell.angle_beta   90.00
_cell.angle_gamma   90.00
#
_symmetry.space_group_name_H-M   'P 1'
#
loop_
_entity.id
_entity.type
_entity.pdbx_description
1 polymer ?
#
loop_
_entity_poly.entity_id
_entity_poly.type
_entity_poly.pdbx_seq_one_letter_code
_entity_poly.pdbx_strand_id
1 'polypeptide(L)'
;MQQDFLKDIYVLRYGFTCLHNSCYKFIIGHQFNCSNFIFRRQSYSTMDDAVRPNEQAAREIHARGYQTWSTLHDKQAFSSENYLRQLYTAFPNHPIFPPGLDVDKSFTNVALVKGTTTWLATDKGHLPSFETEAFFHVAWDKPTKIIWTTDTSYSSTTLPEIFGPSSHHIPILIQAWAYILSARWAELITGARVSYQNIPKSKEGLNQSRQPSVGDPITIDIGAVSKDAANWWTAILSAGSGWDATMCNTKGNILHSPWSTVLESDHPILVSANIRTEGTSSYSTPASFSAACRHLKDYCGEYDISNETILAALAAAILIPATKYDNRPILLPTPEIIHDGNLKEDKPPKASRFSMPDILQLDRLLTLSCNARGVKALLTSVFFEPDVPCNMCGLWLRGSFAYLGSIKDPHILLRILINRDPDLGFFWFGAFITRA
;
A
#
# COMPACT_ATOMS: atom_id res chain seq x y z
N MET A 1 -13.78 -6.48 -15.44
CA MET A 1 -13.79 -6.54 -13.96
C MET A 1 -12.53 -7.21 -13.42
N GLN A 2 -12.39 -8.55 -13.40
CA GLN A 2 -11.08 -9.17 -13.15
C GLN A 2 -10.14 -9.07 -14.36
N GLN A 3 -10.72 -8.96 -15.55
CA GLN A 3 -10.01 -8.47 -16.73
C GLN A 3 -9.43 -7.08 -16.53
N ASP A 4 -9.87 -6.23 -15.59
CA ASP A 4 -9.30 -4.90 -15.40
C ASP A 4 -8.19 -4.90 -14.33
N PHE A 5 -8.25 -5.76 -13.31
CA PHE A 5 -7.12 -6.04 -12.39
C PHE A 5 -6.00 -6.84 -13.08
N LEU A 6 -6.38 -7.87 -13.85
CA LEU A 6 -5.45 -8.56 -14.74
C LEU A 6 -5.06 -7.68 -15.91
N LYS A 7 -5.90 -6.74 -16.43
CA LYS A 7 -5.48 -5.67 -17.36
C LYS A 7 -4.63 -4.62 -16.70
N ASP A 8 -4.65 -4.36 -15.40
CA ASP A 8 -3.68 -3.48 -14.76
C ASP A 8 -2.33 -4.20 -14.67
N ILE A 9 -2.36 -5.51 -14.40
CA ILE A 9 -1.23 -6.43 -14.60
C ILE A 9 -0.91 -6.66 -16.10
N TYR A 10 -1.83 -6.38 -17.02
CA TYR A 10 -1.66 -6.43 -18.48
C TYR A 10 -1.41 -5.04 -19.08
N VAL A 11 -1.51 -3.96 -18.32
CA VAL A 11 -1.08 -2.61 -18.65
C VAL A 11 0.37 -2.52 -18.24
N LEU A 12 0.81 -3.31 -17.25
CA LEU A 12 2.18 -3.78 -17.23
C LEU A 12 2.54 -4.44 -18.59
N ARG A 13 1.70 -5.18 -19.32
CA ARG A 13 2.05 -5.66 -20.70
C ARG A 13 2.41 -4.53 -21.70
N TYR A 14 1.94 -3.29 -21.51
CA TYR A 14 2.32 -2.11 -22.30
C TYR A 14 3.32 -1.16 -21.60
N GLY A 15 3.47 -1.23 -20.28
CA GLY A 15 4.67 -0.75 -19.57
C GLY A 15 5.88 -1.66 -19.85
N PHE A 16 5.63 -2.92 -20.21
CA PHE A 16 6.62 -3.91 -20.62
C PHE A 16 7.14 -3.67 -22.03
N THR A 17 6.49 -2.82 -22.83
CA THR A 17 7.09 -2.29 -24.07
C THR A 17 8.20 -1.28 -23.80
N CYS A 18 8.31 -0.72 -22.59
CA CYS A 18 9.54 -0.06 -22.10
C CYS A 18 10.44 -0.99 -21.26
N LEU A 19 9.98 -2.20 -20.89
CA LEU A 19 10.87 -3.29 -20.41
C LEU A 19 11.50 -4.08 -21.56
N HIS A 20 11.34 -3.64 -22.81
CA HIS A 20 12.03 -4.21 -23.96
C HIS A 20 13.46 -3.67 -24.13
N ASN A 21 14.23 -3.70 -23.04
CA ASN A 21 15.69 -3.66 -23.07
C ASN A 21 16.35 -4.41 -21.90
N SER A 22 15.58 -5.11 -21.07
CA SER A 22 16.09 -5.74 -19.84
C SER A 22 15.07 -6.75 -19.29
N CYS A 23 14.86 -7.89 -19.95
CA CYS A 23 14.57 -9.09 -19.17
C CYS A 23 15.76 -9.24 -18.24
N TYR A 24 15.62 -8.79 -16.99
CA TYR A 24 16.74 -8.74 -16.07
C TYR A 24 17.92 -7.88 -16.59
N LYS A 25 17.90 -6.55 -16.37
CA LYS A 25 19.04 -6.05 -15.58
C LYS A 25 18.77 -6.72 -14.25
N PHE A 26 19.44 -7.85 -14.07
CA PHE A 26 19.16 -8.90 -13.10
C PHE A 26 19.00 -8.27 -11.71
N ILE A 27 18.78 -9.06 -10.67
CA ILE A 27 19.10 -8.62 -9.31
C ILE A 27 20.46 -7.88 -9.22
N ILE A 28 21.35 -7.96 -10.22
CA ILE A 28 22.60 -7.20 -10.38
C ILE A 28 22.84 -6.87 -11.86
N GLY A 29 23.38 -5.68 -12.17
CA GLY A 29 23.63 -5.20 -13.54
C GLY A 29 24.90 -5.74 -14.22
N HIS A 30 24.87 -5.83 -15.55
CA HIS A 30 25.97 -5.43 -16.45
C HIS A 30 25.49 -5.43 -17.90
N GLN A 31 25.86 -4.40 -18.68
CA GLN A 31 25.73 -4.37 -20.13
C GLN A 31 26.81 -5.25 -20.75
N PHE A 32 26.42 -6.27 -21.52
CA PHE A 32 27.31 -6.90 -22.49
C PHE A 32 27.03 -6.32 -23.88
N ASN A 33 28.07 -5.69 -24.45
CA ASN A 33 28.08 -5.14 -25.78
C ASN A 33 28.76 -6.16 -26.70
N CYS A 34 27.98 -6.93 -27.47
CA CYS A 34 28.50 -7.83 -28.50
C CYS A 34 28.01 -7.36 -29.88
N SER A 35 28.67 -6.33 -30.40
CA SER A 35 28.61 -6.01 -31.83
C SER A 35 29.79 -6.69 -32.52
N ASN A 36 29.50 -7.42 -33.59
CA ASN A 36 30.40 -8.14 -34.53
C ASN A 36 30.58 -9.65 -34.29
N PHE A 37 29.63 -10.43 -34.80
CA PHE A 37 29.94 -11.74 -35.39
C PHE A 37 29.23 -11.89 -36.73
N ILE A 38 30.01 -11.80 -37.81
CA ILE A 38 29.64 -12.22 -39.16
C ILE A 38 29.77 -13.74 -39.18
N PHE A 39 28.67 -14.49 -39.39
CA PHE A 39 28.75 -15.93 -39.63
C PHE A 39 28.53 -16.27 -41.11
N ARG A 40 29.63 -16.69 -41.76
CA ARG A 40 29.61 -17.52 -42.96
C ARG A 40 28.87 -18.82 -42.64
N ARG A 41 27.93 -19.21 -43.51
CA ARG A 41 27.28 -20.54 -43.46
C ARG A 41 28.33 -21.62 -43.77
N GLN A 42 28.57 -22.50 -42.80
CA GLN A 42 28.99 -23.88 -43.06
C GLN A 42 28.08 -24.81 -42.28
N SER A 43 27.59 -25.82 -43.00
CA SER A 43 26.62 -26.83 -42.59
C SER A 43 27.22 -27.84 -41.62
N TYR A 44 26.66 -27.95 -40.42
CA TYR A 44 26.83 -29.09 -39.52
C TYR A 44 25.55 -29.31 -38.69
N SER A 45 25.24 -30.59 -38.47
CA SER A 45 24.49 -31.22 -37.36
C SER A 45 23.48 -30.38 -36.58
N THR A 46 22.25 -30.87 -36.43
CA THR A 46 21.18 -30.33 -35.56
C THR A 46 21.66 -30.05 -34.14
N MET A 47 22.28 -28.88 -33.92
CA MET A 47 22.44 -28.27 -32.61
C MET A 47 21.09 -27.64 -32.27
N ASP A 48 20.50 -28.10 -31.17
CA ASP A 48 19.33 -27.44 -30.57
C ASP A 48 19.67 -25.95 -30.43
N ASP A 49 18.87 -25.09 -31.05
CA ASP A 49 19.09 -23.64 -31.02
C ASP A 49 18.85 -23.17 -29.57
N ALA A 50 19.94 -22.96 -28.82
CA ALA A 50 19.87 -22.55 -27.42
C ALA A 50 19.08 -21.24 -27.21
N VAL A 51 18.91 -20.44 -28.27
CA VAL A 51 18.15 -19.18 -28.23
C VAL A 51 16.67 -19.43 -28.53
N ARG A 52 16.34 -20.34 -29.45
CA ARG A 52 14.95 -20.67 -29.83
C ARG A 52 14.50 -22.00 -29.18
N PRO A 53 13.64 -21.95 -28.15
CA PRO A 53 13.10 -23.16 -27.55
C PRO A 53 12.45 -24.03 -28.62
N ASN A 54 12.73 -25.34 -28.63
CA ASN A 54 11.94 -26.27 -29.40
C ASN A 54 10.49 -26.32 -28.86
N GLU A 55 9.53 -26.74 -29.68
CA GLU A 55 8.11 -26.69 -29.30
C GLU A 55 7.79 -27.46 -28.02
N GLN A 56 8.52 -28.54 -27.75
CA GLN A 56 8.30 -29.37 -26.58
C GLN A 56 8.72 -28.63 -25.31
N ALA A 57 9.93 -28.07 -25.29
CA ALA A 57 10.39 -27.23 -24.18
C ALA A 57 9.46 -26.03 -23.94
N ALA A 58 8.95 -25.43 -25.03
CA ALA A 58 8.00 -24.33 -24.92
C ALA A 58 6.68 -24.74 -24.25
N ARG A 59 6.12 -25.90 -24.64
CA ARG A 59 4.91 -26.47 -24.02
C ARG A 59 5.15 -26.83 -22.56
N GLU A 60 6.30 -27.40 -22.24
CA GLU A 60 6.67 -27.80 -20.88
C GLU A 60 6.80 -26.59 -19.95
N ILE A 61 7.46 -25.51 -20.36
CA ILE A 61 7.57 -24.30 -19.53
C ILE A 61 6.21 -23.62 -19.32
N HIS A 62 5.36 -23.58 -20.36
CA HIS A 62 4.00 -23.09 -20.21
C HIS A 62 3.19 -23.95 -19.22
N ALA A 63 3.24 -25.28 -19.37
CA ALA A 63 2.57 -26.21 -18.48
C ALA A 63 3.10 -26.10 -17.04
N ARG A 64 4.42 -25.97 -16.86
CA ARG A 64 5.07 -25.75 -15.56
C ARG A 64 4.54 -24.49 -14.89
N GLY A 65 4.43 -23.38 -15.62
CA GLY A 65 3.81 -22.15 -15.13
C GLY A 65 2.39 -22.39 -14.63
N TYR A 66 1.53 -22.97 -15.45
CA TYR A 66 0.15 -23.28 -15.05
C TYR A 66 0.10 -24.19 -13.80
N GLN A 67 0.88 -25.27 -13.80
CA GLN A 67 0.91 -26.27 -12.75
C GLN A 67 1.37 -25.69 -11.43
N THR A 68 2.46 -24.91 -11.41
CA THR A 68 2.98 -24.29 -10.18
C THR A 68 1.89 -23.53 -9.45
N TRP A 69 1.13 -22.68 -10.14
CA TRP A 69 0.07 -21.90 -9.52
C TRP A 69 -1.16 -22.76 -9.17
N SER A 70 -1.50 -23.75 -9.99
CA SER A 70 -2.61 -24.66 -9.69
C SER A 70 -2.38 -25.48 -8.42
N THR A 71 -1.16 -25.93 -8.14
CA THR A 71 -0.86 -26.71 -6.92
C THR A 71 -0.99 -25.89 -5.64
N LEU A 72 -0.97 -24.55 -5.72
CA LEU A 72 -1.16 -23.67 -4.56
C LEU A 72 -2.64 -23.49 -4.19
N HIS A 73 -3.55 -23.86 -5.08
CA HIS A 73 -4.98 -23.74 -4.86
C HIS A 73 -5.48 -24.67 -3.75
N ASP A 74 -4.98 -25.90 -3.72
CA ASP A 74 -5.45 -26.95 -2.81
C ASP A 74 -4.73 -26.94 -1.45
N LYS A 75 -3.77 -26.02 -1.26
CA LYS A 75 -3.13 -25.81 0.04
C LYS A 75 -4.15 -25.27 1.05
N GLN A 76 -4.15 -25.88 2.25
CA GLN A 76 -5.14 -25.67 3.30
C GLN A 76 -5.30 -24.20 3.71
N ALA A 77 -6.50 -23.85 4.21
CA ALA A 77 -6.83 -22.49 4.64
C ALA A 77 -5.85 -21.97 5.70
N PHE A 78 -5.46 -20.70 5.55
CA PHE A 78 -4.47 -20.04 6.37
C PHE A 78 -5.13 -19.07 7.35
N SER A 79 -4.43 -18.77 8.46
CA SER A 79 -4.83 -17.67 9.35
C SER A 79 -4.20 -16.37 8.83
N SER A 80 -5.03 -15.45 8.34
CA SER A 80 -4.66 -14.10 7.90
C SER A 80 -3.82 -13.36 8.94
N GLU A 81 -4.10 -13.60 10.23
CA GLU A 81 -3.38 -13.01 11.36
C GLU A 81 -1.87 -13.28 11.31
N ASN A 82 -1.44 -14.47 10.91
CA ASN A 82 -0.02 -14.85 10.92
C ASN A 82 0.80 -14.05 9.91
N TYR A 83 0.28 -13.81 8.71
CA TYR A 83 0.97 -13.05 7.68
C TYR A 83 0.95 -11.56 7.97
N LEU A 84 -0.16 -11.04 8.49
CA LEU A 84 -0.24 -9.64 8.89
C LEU A 84 0.68 -9.32 10.07
N ARG A 85 0.89 -10.27 10.99
CA ARG A 85 1.89 -10.14 12.07
C ARG A 85 3.32 -10.01 11.56
N GLN A 86 3.63 -10.38 10.32
CA GLN A 86 4.96 -10.13 9.75
C GLN A 86 5.28 -8.63 9.70
N LEU A 87 4.30 -7.72 9.68
CA LEU A 87 4.55 -6.28 9.78
C LEU A 87 5.39 -5.88 11.00
N TYR A 88 5.36 -6.67 12.09
CA TYR A 88 6.18 -6.42 13.28
C TYR A 88 7.67 -6.74 13.10
N THR A 89 8.03 -7.58 12.12
CA THR A 89 9.39 -8.11 11.98
C THR A 89 9.93 -8.09 10.55
N ALA A 90 9.12 -7.68 9.57
CA ALA A 90 9.46 -7.71 8.15
C ALA A 90 10.66 -6.80 7.86
N PHE A 91 11.55 -7.29 7.00
CA PHE A 91 12.76 -6.62 6.55
C PHE A 91 13.62 -6.01 7.68
N PRO A 92 14.14 -6.84 8.60
CA PRO A 92 14.89 -6.34 9.77
C PRO A 92 16.13 -5.52 9.41
N ASN A 93 16.68 -5.74 8.20
CA ASN A 93 17.86 -5.04 7.69
C ASN A 93 17.52 -3.87 6.75
N HIS A 94 16.24 -3.58 6.52
CA HIS A 94 15.84 -2.43 5.69
C HIS A 94 16.23 -1.12 6.40
N PRO A 95 16.78 -0.13 5.68
CA PRO A 95 17.19 1.12 6.29
C PRO A 95 16.00 1.92 6.84
N ILE A 96 16.30 2.75 7.84
CA ILE A 96 15.44 3.83 8.32
C ILE A 96 16.01 5.16 7.83
N PHE A 97 15.17 6.20 7.76
CA PHE A 97 15.68 7.54 7.48
C PHE A 97 16.52 8.07 8.67
N PRO A 98 17.80 8.41 8.46
CA PRO A 98 18.61 9.00 9.52
C PRO A 98 18.14 10.42 9.88
N PRO A 99 18.41 10.89 11.11
CA PRO A 99 18.24 12.30 11.47
C PRO A 99 19.06 13.21 10.55
N GLY A 100 18.49 14.38 10.20
CA GLY A 100 19.19 15.36 9.34
C GLY A 100 19.31 14.91 7.88
N LEU A 101 18.36 14.10 7.41
CA LEU A 101 18.31 13.58 6.04
C LEU A 101 18.45 14.69 4.99
N ASP A 102 19.40 14.53 4.07
CA ASP A 102 19.53 15.41 2.91
C ASP A 102 18.45 15.05 1.88
N VAL A 103 17.53 15.97 1.66
CA VAL A 103 16.39 15.79 0.75
C VAL A 103 16.62 16.68 -0.46
N ASP A 104 16.69 16.05 -1.63
CA ASP A 104 16.71 16.76 -2.90
C ASP A 104 15.32 17.36 -3.18
N LYS A 105 15.25 18.68 -3.00
CA LYS A 105 14.06 19.51 -3.17
C LYS A 105 14.10 20.31 -4.47
N SER A 106 14.96 19.95 -5.43
CA SER A 106 15.16 20.69 -6.69
C SER A 106 14.01 20.53 -7.70
N PHE A 107 13.28 19.40 -7.61
CA PHE A 107 12.19 19.08 -8.52
C PHE A 107 10.89 19.80 -8.14
N THR A 108 10.07 20.12 -9.16
CA THR A 108 8.80 20.83 -8.96
C THR A 108 7.71 19.96 -8.38
N ASN A 109 7.74 18.66 -8.69
CA ASN A 109 6.64 17.73 -8.44
C ASN A 109 6.96 16.64 -7.41
N VAL A 110 8.19 16.57 -6.93
CA VAL A 110 8.66 15.51 -6.04
C VAL A 110 9.82 16.01 -5.18
N ALA A 111 9.97 15.46 -3.99
CA ALA A 111 11.21 15.52 -3.23
C ALA A 111 11.79 14.11 -3.09
N LEU A 112 13.09 13.98 -3.31
CA LEU A 112 13.77 12.68 -3.38
C LEU A 112 14.83 12.56 -2.30
N VAL A 113 15.03 11.33 -1.83
CA VAL A 113 16.18 10.94 -1.02
C VAL A 113 16.96 9.89 -1.79
N LYS A 114 18.27 10.09 -1.86
CA LYS A 114 19.19 9.20 -2.55
C LYS A 114 19.90 8.31 -1.53
N GLY A 115 19.89 7.00 -1.78
CA GLY A 115 20.71 6.02 -1.07
C GLY A 115 21.56 5.23 -2.05
N THR A 116 22.58 4.55 -1.52
CA THR A 116 23.43 3.64 -2.28
C THR A 116 23.36 2.26 -1.65
N THR A 117 23.18 1.23 -2.49
CA THR A 117 23.22 -0.17 -2.10
C THR A 117 24.47 -0.81 -2.67
N THR A 118 25.21 -1.55 -1.86
CA THR A 118 26.40 -2.29 -2.29
C THR A 118 26.06 -3.77 -2.34
N TRP A 119 26.31 -4.38 -3.49
CA TRP A 119 26.01 -5.78 -3.73
C TRP A 119 27.30 -6.58 -3.79
N LEU A 120 27.31 -7.70 -3.08
CA LEU A 120 28.45 -8.61 -2.97
C LEU A 120 28.03 -9.96 -3.55
N ALA A 121 28.89 -10.56 -4.38
CA ALA A 121 28.69 -11.92 -4.81
C ALA A 121 28.85 -12.88 -3.62
N THR A 122 27.93 -13.83 -3.48
CA THR A 122 28.01 -14.88 -2.46
C THR A 122 29.30 -15.70 -2.64
N ASP A 123 29.67 -15.94 -3.90
CA ASP A 123 30.89 -16.63 -4.28
C ASP A 123 31.95 -15.59 -4.70
N LYS A 124 32.94 -15.38 -3.82
CA LYS A 124 33.98 -14.33 -3.94
C LYS A 124 34.86 -14.42 -5.19
N GLY A 125 34.66 -15.40 -6.08
CA GLY A 125 35.55 -15.71 -7.20
C GLY A 125 35.10 -15.25 -8.58
N HIS A 126 33.82 -14.93 -8.81
CA HIS A 126 33.30 -14.82 -10.18
C HIS A 126 32.66 -13.48 -10.57
N LEU A 127 32.21 -12.65 -9.61
CA LEU A 127 31.57 -11.37 -9.91
C LEU A 127 32.10 -10.27 -8.97
N PRO A 128 32.49 -9.09 -9.51
CA PRO A 128 32.91 -7.97 -8.69
C PRO A 128 31.72 -7.40 -7.90
N SER A 129 32.00 -6.81 -6.74
CA SER A 129 31.01 -5.99 -6.05
C SER A 129 30.64 -4.79 -6.91
N PHE A 130 29.38 -4.37 -6.89
CA PHE A 130 28.95 -3.17 -7.57
C PHE A 130 27.94 -2.42 -6.71
N GLU A 131 27.83 -1.12 -6.99
CA GLU A 131 26.92 -0.23 -6.27
C GLU A 131 25.71 0.11 -7.15
N THR A 132 24.58 0.33 -6.51
CA THR A 132 23.36 0.77 -7.19
C THR A 132 22.65 1.82 -6.37
N GLU A 133 22.23 2.88 -7.05
CA GLU A 133 21.48 3.97 -6.45
C GLU A 133 20.03 3.56 -6.19
N ALA A 134 19.53 3.90 -5.01
CA ALA A 134 18.13 3.77 -4.63
C ALA A 134 17.53 5.17 -4.41
N PHE A 135 16.33 5.38 -4.95
CA PHE A 135 15.63 6.65 -4.83
C PHE A 135 14.32 6.46 -4.06
N PHE A 136 14.12 7.29 -3.04
CA PHE A 136 12.94 7.30 -2.21
C PHE A 136 12.16 8.59 -2.44
N HIS A 137 10.89 8.48 -2.82
CA HIS A 137 10.02 9.61 -3.10
C HIS A 137 9.37 10.07 -1.81
N VAL A 138 9.99 11.04 -1.14
CA VAL A 138 9.62 11.47 0.22
C VAL A 138 8.61 12.61 0.24
N ALA A 139 8.31 13.24 -0.90
CA ALA A 139 7.17 14.15 -1.04
C ALA A 139 6.74 14.26 -2.51
N TRP A 140 5.51 14.71 -2.75
CA TRP A 140 4.89 14.76 -4.09
C TRP A 140 4.02 16.02 -4.26
N ASP A 141 3.77 16.45 -5.48
CA ASP A 141 2.93 17.64 -5.80
C ASP A 141 1.45 17.55 -5.43
N LYS A 142 0.91 16.34 -5.30
CA LYS A 142 -0.51 16.14 -5.01
C LYS A 142 -0.75 15.04 -3.99
N PRO A 143 -1.81 15.10 -3.18
CA PRO A 143 -2.24 14.00 -2.34
C PRO A 143 -2.88 12.85 -3.15
N THR A 144 -2.95 11.65 -2.56
CA THR A 144 -3.63 10.49 -3.14
C THR A 144 -5.12 10.57 -2.87
N LYS A 145 -5.95 10.39 -3.90
CA LYS A 145 -7.41 10.36 -3.73
C LYS A 145 -7.85 9.04 -3.10
N ILE A 146 -8.64 9.11 -2.05
CA ILE A 146 -9.36 7.96 -1.47
C ILE A 146 -10.84 8.24 -1.65
N ILE A 147 -11.55 7.33 -2.31
CA ILE A 147 -12.97 7.47 -2.64
C ILE A 147 -13.74 6.40 -1.88
N TRP A 148 -14.68 6.82 -1.03
CA TRP A 148 -15.65 5.94 -0.40
C TRP A 148 -16.88 5.84 -1.27
N THR A 149 -17.18 4.62 -1.73
CA THR A 149 -18.29 4.36 -2.64
C THR A 149 -19.18 3.24 -2.16
N THR A 150 -20.46 3.36 -2.51
CA THR A 150 -21.48 2.31 -2.31
C THR A 150 -21.48 1.27 -3.44
N ASP A 151 -20.77 1.54 -4.54
CA ASP A 151 -20.73 0.63 -5.67
C ASP A 151 -19.85 -0.60 -5.37
N THR A 152 -20.53 -1.71 -5.09
CA THR A 152 -19.92 -3.01 -4.81
C THR A 152 -19.14 -3.59 -5.98
N SER A 153 -19.33 -3.10 -7.22
CA SER A 153 -18.58 -3.56 -8.40
C SER A 153 -17.12 -3.10 -8.40
N TYR A 154 -16.82 -1.99 -7.72
CA TYR A 154 -15.47 -1.48 -7.55
C TYR A 154 -14.79 -2.00 -6.28
N SER A 155 -15.56 -2.47 -5.30
CA SER A 155 -15.08 -3.21 -4.12
C SER A 155 -14.87 -4.69 -4.48
N SER A 156 -13.94 -5.02 -5.39
CA SER A 156 -13.72 -6.42 -5.85
C SER A 156 -13.13 -7.37 -4.81
N THR A 157 -13.10 -6.94 -3.57
CA THR A 157 -12.87 -7.72 -2.37
C THR A 157 -13.85 -7.11 -1.41
N THR A 158 -14.99 -7.76 -1.22
CA THR A 158 -15.85 -7.43 -0.10
C THR A 158 -14.96 -7.70 1.11
N LEU A 159 -14.33 -6.65 1.64
CA LEU A 159 -13.52 -6.71 2.85
C LEU A 159 -14.22 -7.52 3.96
N PRO A 160 -15.57 -7.53 4.07
CA PRO A 160 -16.30 -8.46 4.94
C PRO A 160 -16.03 -9.94 4.72
N GLU A 161 -15.81 -10.39 3.49
CA GLU A 161 -15.50 -11.77 3.18
C GLU A 161 -14.06 -12.15 3.60
N ILE A 162 -13.12 -11.19 3.65
CA ILE A 162 -11.71 -11.47 4.02
C ILE A 162 -11.54 -11.33 5.53
N PHE A 163 -12.06 -10.23 6.09
CA PHE A 163 -11.77 -9.78 7.45
C PHE A 163 -13.00 -9.80 8.36
N GLY A 164 -14.13 -10.34 7.88
CA GLY A 164 -15.37 -10.41 8.65
C GLY A 164 -16.01 -9.04 8.93
N PRO A 165 -16.94 -8.96 9.89
CA PRO A 165 -17.67 -7.73 10.22
C PRO A 165 -16.77 -6.55 10.65
N SER A 166 -15.58 -6.79 11.21
CA SER A 166 -14.67 -5.69 11.60
C SER A 166 -14.06 -4.96 10.39
N SER A 167 -14.20 -5.51 9.18
CA SER A 167 -13.76 -4.89 7.94
C SER A 167 -14.35 -3.52 7.65
N HIS A 168 -15.53 -3.20 8.20
CA HIS A 168 -16.17 -1.88 8.04
C HIS A 168 -15.34 -0.73 8.62
N HIS A 169 -14.41 -1.03 9.54
CA HIS A 169 -13.49 -0.05 10.10
C HIS A 169 -12.26 0.21 9.21
N ILE A 170 -11.93 -0.67 8.25
CA ILE A 170 -10.72 -0.56 7.41
C ILE A 170 -10.59 0.81 6.74
N PRO A 171 -11.63 1.39 6.10
CA PRO A 171 -11.48 2.69 5.45
C PRO A 171 -11.15 3.82 6.43
N ILE A 172 -11.69 3.77 7.66
CA ILE A 172 -11.42 4.73 8.73
C ILE A 172 -9.99 4.55 9.24
N LEU A 173 -9.58 3.31 9.48
CA LEU A 173 -8.23 2.96 9.94
C LEU A 173 -7.16 3.34 8.92
N ILE A 174 -7.44 3.24 7.61
CA ILE A 174 -6.52 3.69 6.55
C ILE A 174 -6.28 5.19 6.64
N GLN A 175 -7.32 6.01 6.86
CA GLN A 175 -7.15 7.46 7.05
C GLN A 175 -6.33 7.78 8.30
N ALA A 176 -6.58 7.07 9.40
CA ALA A 176 -5.80 7.22 10.62
C ALA A 176 -4.33 6.85 10.43
N TRP A 177 -4.03 5.72 9.77
CA TRP A 177 -2.67 5.30 9.47
C TRP A 177 -1.98 6.25 8.49
N ALA A 178 -2.68 6.75 7.47
CA ALA A 178 -2.17 7.75 6.56
C ALA A 178 -1.70 9.01 7.30
N TYR A 179 -2.53 9.51 8.23
CA TYR A 179 -2.14 10.63 9.11
C TYR A 179 -0.94 10.28 9.99
N ILE A 180 -0.95 9.12 10.66
CA ILE A 180 0.13 8.69 11.57
C ILE A 180 1.47 8.63 10.83
N LEU A 181 1.50 8.02 9.64
CA LEU A 181 2.69 7.94 8.80
C LEU A 181 3.15 9.33 8.33
N SER A 182 2.21 10.21 7.96
CA SER A 182 2.50 11.60 7.63
C SER A 182 3.02 12.43 8.81
N ALA A 183 2.49 12.22 10.02
CA ALA A 183 2.97 12.88 11.23
C ALA A 183 4.39 12.41 11.58
N ARG A 184 4.64 11.11 11.49
CA ARG A 184 5.99 10.55 11.70
C ARG A 184 6.99 11.07 10.65
N TRP A 185 6.56 11.14 9.40
CA TRP A 185 7.34 11.75 8.32
C TRP A 185 7.69 13.21 8.61
N ALA A 186 6.78 14.00 9.16
CA ALA A 186 7.05 15.39 9.52
C ALA A 186 8.06 15.53 10.66
N GLU A 187 8.12 14.56 11.58
CA GLU A 187 9.15 14.49 12.62
C GLU A 187 10.54 14.13 12.07
N LEU A 188 10.59 13.28 11.03
CA LEU A 188 11.83 12.78 10.45
C LEU A 188 12.44 13.73 9.40
N ILE A 189 11.60 14.48 8.68
CA ILE A 189 12.04 15.25 7.51
C ILE A 189 12.09 16.75 7.81
N THR A 190 13.30 17.33 7.73
CA THR A 190 13.52 18.75 8.04
C THR A 190 12.71 19.68 7.13
N GLY A 191 11.90 20.54 7.77
CA GLY A 191 11.04 21.53 7.10
C GLY A 191 9.67 21.00 6.67
N ALA A 192 9.37 19.73 6.97
CA ALA A 192 8.01 19.20 6.87
C ALA A 192 7.18 19.58 8.11
N ARG A 193 5.86 19.70 7.93
CA ARG A 193 4.91 20.00 9.00
C ARG A 193 3.55 19.39 8.73
N VAL A 194 2.78 19.17 9.80
CA VAL A 194 1.36 18.86 9.72
C VAL A 194 0.55 20.08 10.17
N SER A 195 -0.57 20.35 9.50
CA SER A 195 -1.51 21.43 9.82
C SER A 195 -2.94 20.96 9.60
N TYR A 196 -3.88 21.41 10.42
CA TYR A 196 -5.29 21.29 10.11
C TYR A 196 -5.69 22.42 9.18
N GLN A 197 -6.48 22.10 8.15
CA GLN A 197 -7.15 23.14 7.41
C GLN A 197 -8.25 23.71 8.31
N ASN A 198 -8.57 24.99 8.14
CA ASN A 198 -9.70 25.59 8.85
C ASN A 198 -10.98 24.88 8.39
N ILE A 199 -11.37 23.80 9.09
CA ILE A 199 -12.68 23.18 8.94
C ILE A 199 -13.66 24.33 9.19
N PRO A 200 -14.49 24.73 8.20
CA PRO A 200 -15.49 25.74 8.45
C PRO A 200 -16.33 25.22 9.61
N LYS A 201 -16.25 25.89 10.76
CA LYS A 201 -17.10 25.59 11.92
C LYS A 201 -18.51 25.50 11.35
N SER A 202 -19.15 24.33 11.50
CA SER A 202 -20.57 24.21 11.20
C SER A 202 -21.25 25.38 11.88
N LYS A 203 -21.85 26.26 11.07
CA LYS A 203 -22.62 27.38 11.59
C LYS A 203 -23.82 26.76 12.30
N GLU A 204 -23.74 26.66 13.62
CA GLU A 204 -24.95 26.69 14.45
C GLU A 204 -25.76 27.92 14.01
N GLY A 205 -26.91 27.68 13.41
CA GLY A 205 -27.90 28.70 13.10
C GLY A 205 -27.58 29.61 11.90
N LEU A 206 -28.28 29.34 10.79
CA LEU A 206 -29.00 30.29 9.93
C LEU A 206 -28.81 30.03 8.43
N ASN A 207 -29.92 29.54 7.86
CA ASN A 207 -30.45 29.75 6.52
C ASN A 207 -29.72 29.09 5.34
N GLN A 208 -30.31 27.94 5.00
CA GLN A 208 -30.24 27.18 3.76
C GLN A 208 -30.06 28.03 2.51
N SER A 209 -28.96 27.78 1.81
CA SER A 209 -28.92 27.71 0.34
C SER A 209 -27.70 26.89 -0.08
N ARG A 210 -27.79 25.57 0.10
CA ARG A 210 -27.02 24.62 -0.68
C ARG A 210 -27.97 23.51 -1.10
N GLN A 211 -27.89 23.17 -2.37
CA GLN A 211 -28.72 22.16 -3.03
C GLN A 211 -28.81 20.87 -2.19
N PRO A 212 -29.92 20.12 -2.29
CA PRO A 212 -30.08 18.87 -1.57
C PRO A 212 -29.00 17.89 -2.01
N SER A 213 -28.06 17.55 -1.13
CA SER A 213 -27.20 16.39 -1.33
C SER A 213 -28.09 15.15 -1.28
N VAL A 214 -28.08 14.40 -2.37
CA VAL A 214 -28.80 13.13 -2.49
C VAL A 214 -28.15 12.11 -1.55
N GLY A 215 -28.94 11.57 -0.61
CA GLY A 215 -28.54 10.48 0.29
C GLY A 215 -28.35 10.89 1.75
N ASP A 216 -28.69 9.98 2.66
CA ASP A 216 -28.52 10.14 4.10
C ASP A 216 -27.03 10.25 4.48
N PRO A 217 -26.66 11.09 5.45
CA PRO A 217 -25.26 11.26 5.83
C PRO A 217 -24.71 10.01 6.52
N ILE A 218 -23.47 9.64 6.18
CA ILE A 218 -22.72 8.58 6.87
C ILE A 218 -22.30 9.13 8.22
N THR A 219 -22.88 8.59 9.30
CA THR A 219 -22.49 8.97 10.66
C THR A 219 -21.46 7.99 11.19
N ILE A 220 -20.25 8.50 11.44
CA ILE A 220 -19.15 7.76 12.05
C ILE A 220 -19.12 8.11 13.53
N ASP A 221 -19.54 7.17 14.37
CA ASP A 221 -19.37 7.30 15.81
C ASP A 221 -17.91 6.95 16.18
N ILE A 222 -17.25 7.82 16.95
CA ILE A 222 -15.89 7.59 17.47
C ILE A 222 -15.89 7.24 18.96
N GLY A 223 -17.08 7.07 19.55
CA GLY A 223 -17.25 6.75 20.95
C GLY A 223 -16.94 7.92 21.87
N ALA A 224 -16.61 7.59 23.11
CA ALA A 224 -16.41 8.60 24.15
C ALA A 224 -14.93 9.00 24.31
N VAL A 225 -14.58 10.18 23.79
CA VAL A 225 -13.19 10.61 23.59
C VAL A 225 -12.93 12.02 24.13
N SER A 226 -11.66 12.44 24.15
CA SER A 226 -11.29 13.82 24.47
C SER A 226 -11.64 14.77 23.31
N LYS A 227 -11.75 16.07 23.59
CA LYS A 227 -11.95 17.10 22.55
C LYS A 227 -10.86 17.07 21.46
N ASP A 228 -9.60 16.84 21.85
CA ASP A 228 -8.48 16.76 20.91
C ASP A 228 -8.58 15.55 19.97
N ALA A 229 -8.98 14.40 20.53
CA ALA A 229 -9.23 13.19 19.74
C ALA A 229 -10.41 13.40 18.76
N ALA A 230 -11.49 14.03 19.23
CA ALA A 230 -12.64 14.36 18.38
C ALA A 230 -12.25 15.30 17.23
N ASN A 231 -11.46 16.34 17.51
CA ASN A 231 -10.94 17.24 16.48
C ASN A 231 -10.04 16.52 15.48
N TRP A 232 -9.18 15.61 15.94
CA TRP A 232 -8.32 14.81 15.08
C TRP A 232 -9.12 13.89 14.16
N TRP A 233 -10.08 13.13 14.70
CA TRP A 233 -10.97 12.28 13.89
C TRP A 233 -11.80 13.10 12.89
N THR A 234 -12.31 14.25 13.32
CA THR A 234 -13.03 15.17 12.42
C THR A 234 -12.14 15.65 11.28
N ALA A 235 -10.87 16.01 11.56
CA ALA A 235 -9.94 16.47 10.54
C ALA A 235 -9.60 15.37 9.52
N ILE A 236 -9.34 14.14 9.94
CA ILE A 236 -8.93 13.06 9.02
C ILE A 236 -10.09 12.44 8.24
N LEU A 237 -11.33 12.54 8.75
CA LEU A 237 -12.55 12.02 8.11
C LEU A 237 -13.34 13.10 7.37
N SER A 238 -12.87 14.36 7.37
CA SER A 238 -13.51 15.43 6.60
C SER A 238 -13.36 15.18 5.10
N ALA A 239 -14.47 15.21 4.37
CA ALA A 239 -14.44 15.18 2.91
C ALA A 239 -13.64 16.37 2.35
N GLY A 240 -12.79 16.11 1.35
CA GLY A 240 -11.78 17.02 0.85
C GLY A 240 -10.46 16.89 1.62
N SER A 241 -9.99 18.02 2.17
CA SER A 241 -8.72 18.11 2.91
C SER A 241 -8.96 18.73 4.29
N GLY A 242 -9.25 17.94 5.32
CA GLY A 242 -9.33 18.46 6.69
C GLY A 242 -7.98 18.68 7.36
N TRP A 243 -6.92 18.09 6.79
CA TRP A 243 -5.53 18.20 7.25
C TRP A 243 -4.57 18.19 6.07
N ASP A 244 -3.37 18.69 6.32
CA ASP A 244 -2.25 18.70 5.37
C ASP A 244 -0.97 18.29 6.07
N ALA A 245 -0.17 17.46 5.40
CA ALA A 245 1.23 17.23 5.76
C ALA A 245 2.12 17.65 4.60
N THR A 246 2.83 18.76 4.75
CA THR A 246 3.49 19.44 3.64
C THR A 246 4.91 19.88 3.96
N MET A 247 5.69 20.08 2.90
CA MET A 247 6.99 20.75 2.89
C MET A 247 7.08 21.66 1.66
N CYS A 248 7.99 22.63 1.68
CA CYS A 248 8.29 23.43 0.48
C CYS A 248 9.52 22.87 -0.24
N ASN A 249 9.46 22.87 -1.57
CA ASN A 249 10.64 22.62 -2.40
C ASN A 249 11.51 23.89 -2.51
N THR A 250 12.66 23.82 -3.19
CA THR A 250 13.57 25.00 -3.32
C THR A 250 12.97 26.14 -4.16
N LYS A 251 11.92 25.86 -4.94
CA LYS A 251 11.18 26.83 -5.77
C LYS A 251 9.97 27.43 -5.05
N GLY A 252 9.70 27.03 -3.80
CA GLY A 252 8.54 27.48 -3.03
C GLY A 252 7.23 26.74 -3.31
N ASN A 253 7.23 25.71 -4.16
CA ASN A 253 6.05 24.87 -4.37
C ASN A 253 5.80 24.00 -3.14
N ILE A 254 4.53 23.83 -2.81
CA ILE A 254 4.08 22.93 -1.76
C ILE A 254 4.14 21.49 -2.29
N LEU A 255 4.82 20.63 -1.53
CA LEU A 255 4.81 19.19 -1.71
C LEU A 255 4.16 18.55 -0.49
N HIS A 256 3.48 17.45 -0.73
CA HIS A 256 2.72 16.68 0.25
C HIS A 256 3.46 15.40 0.64
N SER A 257 3.23 14.96 1.88
CA SER A 257 3.68 13.66 2.37
C SER A 257 3.25 12.53 1.41
N PRO A 258 4.02 11.43 1.29
CA PRO A 258 3.63 10.29 0.47
C PRO A 258 2.26 9.71 0.85
N TRP A 259 1.88 9.82 2.13
CA TRP A 259 0.59 9.37 2.67
C TRP A 259 -0.46 10.47 2.81
N SER A 260 -0.23 11.68 2.29
CA SER A 260 -1.30 12.69 2.27
C SER A 260 -2.43 12.22 1.36
N THR A 261 -3.65 12.28 1.88
CA THR A 261 -4.88 11.82 1.22
C THR A 261 -5.88 12.96 1.02
N VAL A 262 -6.73 12.82 0.01
CA VAL A 262 -7.96 13.61 -0.15
C VAL A 262 -9.12 12.64 -0.14
N LEU A 263 -10.04 12.81 0.80
CA LEU A 263 -11.19 11.93 0.95
C LEU A 263 -12.36 12.45 0.11
N GLU A 264 -12.83 11.65 -0.83
CA GLU A 264 -14.05 11.88 -1.59
C GLU A 264 -15.08 10.82 -1.16
N SER A 265 -16.35 11.20 -1.02
CA SER A 265 -17.41 10.25 -0.67
C SER A 265 -18.71 10.61 -1.39
N ASP A 266 -19.46 9.57 -1.76
CA ASP A 266 -20.78 9.70 -2.37
C ASP A 266 -21.81 10.34 -1.43
N HIS A 267 -21.59 10.24 -0.10
CA HIS A 267 -22.48 10.79 0.92
C HIS A 267 -21.72 11.75 1.87
N PRO A 268 -22.42 12.74 2.46
CA PRO A 268 -21.82 13.59 3.49
C PRO A 268 -21.35 12.74 4.69
N ILE A 269 -20.16 13.02 5.20
CA ILE A 269 -19.59 12.34 6.37
C ILE A 269 -19.79 13.21 7.61
N LEU A 270 -20.38 12.64 8.66
CA LEU A 270 -20.56 13.27 9.96
C LEU A 270 -19.81 12.46 11.03
N VAL A 271 -18.97 13.12 11.81
CA VAL A 271 -18.30 12.49 12.96
C VAL A 271 -19.11 12.79 14.22
N SER A 272 -19.59 11.74 14.89
CA SER A 272 -20.30 11.81 16.18
C SER A 272 -19.36 11.37 17.30
N ALA A 273 -19.30 12.15 18.39
CA ALA A 273 -18.41 11.89 19.51
C ALA A 273 -19.05 12.26 20.84
N ASN A 274 -18.86 11.43 21.87
CA ASN A 274 -19.23 11.76 23.24
C ASN A 274 -18.02 12.37 23.99
N ILE A 275 -17.98 13.70 24.07
CA ILE A 275 -16.82 14.43 24.59
C ILE A 275 -16.77 14.30 26.13
N ARG A 276 -15.78 13.56 26.65
CA ARG A 276 -15.61 13.31 28.10
C ARG A 276 -14.89 14.44 28.85
N THR A 277 -14.12 15.27 28.15
CA THR A 277 -13.29 16.31 28.76
C THR A 277 -13.30 17.55 27.88
N GLU A 278 -13.73 18.68 28.44
CA GLU A 278 -13.65 19.97 27.76
C GLU A 278 -12.18 20.40 27.67
N GLY A 279 -11.68 20.53 26.44
CA GLY A 279 -10.33 21.02 26.18
C GLY A 279 -10.22 22.53 26.42
N THR A 280 -9.10 22.97 26.99
CA THR A 280 -8.79 24.36 27.38
C THR A 280 -8.43 25.28 26.21
N SER A 281 -8.18 24.77 25.00
CA SER A 281 -7.81 25.61 23.84
C SER A 281 -8.98 25.89 22.88
N SER A 282 -9.00 27.12 22.36
CA SER A 282 -9.86 27.55 21.26
C SER A 282 -9.27 27.24 19.88
N TYR A 283 -7.97 26.93 19.80
CA TYR A 283 -7.25 26.57 18.59
C TYR A 283 -6.92 25.07 18.57
N SER A 284 -7.35 24.40 17.50
CA SER A 284 -7.06 22.97 17.29
C SER A 284 -5.66 22.80 16.72
N THR A 285 -4.71 22.37 17.56
CA THR A 285 -3.38 21.96 17.12
C THR A 285 -3.44 20.57 16.48
N PRO A 286 -2.69 20.32 15.39
CA PRO A 286 -2.57 18.98 14.82
C PRO A 286 -2.04 17.97 15.85
N ALA A 287 -2.60 16.75 15.86
CA ALA A 287 -2.10 15.68 16.71
C ALA A 287 -0.67 15.30 16.32
N SER A 288 0.23 15.17 17.29
CA SER A 288 1.56 14.59 17.06
C SER A 288 1.45 13.10 16.67
N PHE A 289 2.54 12.51 16.19
CA PHE A 289 2.61 11.06 15.94
C PHE A 289 2.17 10.26 17.16
N SER A 290 2.71 10.58 18.35
CA SER A 290 2.38 9.88 19.59
C SER A 290 0.94 10.07 20.05
N ALA A 291 0.35 11.25 19.81
CA ALA A 291 -1.06 11.50 20.11
C ALA A 291 -2.00 10.75 19.16
N ALA A 292 -1.72 10.78 17.84
CA ALA A 292 -2.49 10.06 16.83
C ALA A 292 -2.47 8.54 17.05
N CYS A 293 -1.30 7.96 17.38
CA CYS A 293 -1.20 6.55 17.75
C CYS A 293 -2.05 6.18 18.98
N ARG A 294 -2.13 7.08 19.97
CA ARG A 294 -2.98 6.88 21.16
C ARG A 294 -4.46 6.92 20.77
N HIS A 295 -4.88 7.92 20.01
CA HIS A 295 -6.26 8.05 19.55
C HIS A 295 -6.72 6.86 18.71
N LEU A 296 -5.86 6.34 17.83
CA LEU A 296 -6.13 5.11 17.08
C LEU A 296 -6.29 3.90 18.02
N LYS A 297 -5.39 3.72 18.98
CA LYS A 297 -5.47 2.61 19.95
C LYS A 297 -6.74 2.67 20.78
N ASP A 298 -7.14 3.86 21.23
CA ASP A 298 -8.36 4.07 22.01
C ASP A 298 -9.61 3.71 21.17
N TYR A 299 -9.69 4.17 19.91
CA TYR A 299 -10.77 3.82 18.99
C TYR A 299 -10.86 2.29 18.75
N CYS A 300 -9.72 1.64 18.51
CA CYS A 300 -9.68 0.19 18.34
C CYS A 300 -10.12 -0.57 19.60
N GLY A 301 -9.89 -0.03 20.79
CA GLY A 301 -10.36 -0.60 22.04
C GLY A 301 -11.86 -0.44 22.27
N GLU A 302 -12.43 0.71 21.90
CA GLU A 302 -13.86 1.01 22.03
C GLU A 302 -14.73 0.04 21.22
N TYR A 303 -14.30 -0.29 20.00
CA TYR A 303 -15.03 -1.17 19.07
C TYR A 303 -14.56 -2.64 19.06
N ASP A 304 -13.66 -3.03 19.99
CA ASP A 304 -13.05 -4.38 20.04
C ASP A 304 -12.50 -4.84 18.67
N ILE A 305 -11.86 -3.91 17.94
CA ILE A 305 -11.37 -4.17 16.58
C ILE A 305 -10.24 -5.19 16.65
N SER A 306 -10.34 -6.24 15.82
CA SER A 306 -9.34 -7.30 15.76
C SER A 306 -7.96 -6.74 15.33
N ASN A 307 -6.89 -7.31 15.90
CA ASN A 307 -5.53 -6.96 15.53
C ASN A 307 -5.27 -7.17 14.03
N GLU A 308 -5.89 -8.20 13.44
CA GLU A 308 -5.84 -8.49 12.02
C GLU A 308 -6.35 -7.32 11.17
N THR A 309 -7.53 -6.78 11.48
CA THR A 309 -8.11 -5.64 10.76
C THR A 309 -7.23 -4.39 10.88
N ILE A 310 -6.65 -4.13 12.05
CA ILE A 310 -5.78 -2.97 12.28
C ILE A 310 -4.49 -3.09 11.44
N LEU A 311 -3.89 -4.27 11.40
CA LEU A 311 -2.70 -4.56 10.59
C LEU A 311 -2.99 -4.58 9.09
N ALA A 312 -4.17 -5.05 8.68
CA ALA A 312 -4.62 -4.98 7.28
C ALA A 312 -4.73 -3.53 6.80
N ALA A 313 -5.29 -2.64 7.63
CA ALA A 313 -5.34 -1.22 7.34
C ALA A 313 -3.94 -0.57 7.29
N LEU A 314 -3.01 -0.99 8.15
CA LEU A 314 -1.61 -0.55 8.08
C LEU A 314 -0.95 -1.04 6.78
N ALA A 315 -1.14 -2.31 6.40
CA ALA A 315 -0.64 -2.88 5.15
C ALA A 315 -1.17 -2.13 3.92
N ALA A 316 -2.42 -1.69 3.96
CA ALA A 316 -2.99 -0.83 2.92
C ALA A 316 -2.35 0.57 2.93
N ALA A 317 -2.19 1.18 4.10
CA ALA A 317 -1.62 2.52 4.22
C ALA A 317 -0.17 2.59 3.71
N ILE A 318 0.67 1.58 3.96
CA ILE A 318 2.04 1.53 3.42
C ILE A 318 2.09 1.40 1.89
N LEU A 319 0.98 1.04 1.22
CA LEU A 319 0.89 0.99 -0.24
C LEU A 319 0.32 2.26 -0.88
N ILE A 320 -0.13 3.26 -0.10
CA ILE A 320 -0.59 4.54 -0.64
C ILE A 320 0.43 5.20 -1.59
N PRO A 321 1.75 5.21 -1.29
CA PRO A 321 2.71 5.77 -2.23
C PRO A 321 2.86 4.95 -3.53
N ALA A 322 2.61 3.63 -3.49
CA ALA A 322 2.64 2.78 -4.67
C ALA A 322 1.44 3.05 -5.59
N THR A 323 0.23 3.21 -5.05
CA THR A 323 -0.95 3.60 -5.84
C THR A 323 -0.79 5.00 -6.43
N LYS A 324 -0.20 5.91 -5.65
CA LYS A 324 0.17 7.26 -6.09
C LYS A 324 1.14 7.27 -7.26
N TYR A 325 2.14 6.40 -7.23
CA TYR A 325 3.11 6.24 -8.31
C TYR A 325 2.44 5.88 -9.65
N ASP A 326 1.34 5.13 -9.59
CA ASP A 326 0.50 4.80 -10.75
C ASP A 326 -0.54 5.87 -11.09
N ASN A 327 -0.60 6.95 -10.33
CA ASN A 327 -1.62 8.00 -10.44
C ASN A 327 -3.06 7.44 -10.35
N ARG A 328 -3.28 6.41 -9.53
CA ARG A 328 -4.59 5.77 -9.34
C ARG A 328 -5.24 6.21 -8.02
N PRO A 329 -6.56 6.48 -8.01
CA PRO A 329 -7.30 6.65 -6.77
C PRO A 329 -7.44 5.30 -6.06
N ILE A 330 -7.58 5.34 -4.73
CA ILE A 330 -7.94 4.18 -3.93
C ILE A 330 -9.45 4.19 -3.75
N LEU A 331 -10.12 3.10 -4.13
CA LEU A 331 -11.57 2.94 -3.98
C LEU A 331 -11.82 2.01 -2.79
N LEU A 332 -12.61 2.47 -1.81
CA LEU A 332 -12.96 1.71 -0.61
C LEU A 332 -14.48 1.67 -0.44
N PRO A 333 -15.04 0.60 0.14
CA PRO A 333 -16.44 0.58 0.51
C PRO A 333 -16.72 1.66 1.55
N THR A 334 -17.91 2.26 1.47
CA THR A 334 -18.40 3.17 2.51
C THR A 334 -18.42 2.47 3.88
N PRO A 335 -17.88 3.08 4.94
CA PRO A 335 -17.96 2.52 6.29
C PRO A 335 -19.40 2.38 6.76
N GLU A 336 -19.78 1.18 7.18
CA GLU A 336 -21.05 0.92 7.88
C GLU A 336 -20.75 0.71 9.36
N ILE A 337 -20.90 1.76 10.17
CA ILE A 337 -20.79 1.62 11.63
C ILE A 337 -22.18 1.36 12.18
N ILE A 338 -22.51 0.08 12.38
CA ILE A 338 -23.73 -0.29 13.09
C ILE A 338 -23.45 -0.12 14.58
N HIS A 339 -23.92 0.99 15.15
CA HIS A 339 -24.02 1.09 16.60
C HIS A 339 -25.24 0.27 17.03
N ASP A 340 -25.03 -0.96 17.49
CA ASP A 340 -26.10 -1.74 18.11
C ASP A 340 -26.41 -1.08 19.47
N GLY A 341 -27.41 -0.20 19.47
CA GLY A 341 -27.80 0.62 20.61
C GLY A 341 -28.29 -0.16 21.83
N ASN A 342 -28.26 -1.50 21.80
CA ASN A 342 -28.91 -2.37 22.78
C ASN A 342 -28.00 -3.35 23.55
N LEU A 343 -26.67 -3.26 23.42
CA LEU A 343 -25.74 -4.07 24.25
C LEU A 343 -24.88 -3.20 25.17
N LYS A 344 -25.52 -2.34 25.97
CA LYS A 344 -24.91 -1.86 27.22
C LYS A 344 -25.04 -2.95 28.29
N GLU A 345 -24.27 -4.02 28.18
CA GLU A 345 -23.74 -4.62 29.40
C GLU A 345 -22.59 -3.72 29.86
N ASP A 346 -22.60 -3.31 31.13
CA ASP A 346 -21.48 -2.65 31.84
C ASP A 346 -20.25 -3.58 31.91
N LYS A 347 -19.72 -3.99 30.77
CA LYS A 347 -18.44 -4.66 30.68
C LYS A 347 -17.37 -3.56 30.74
N PRO A 348 -16.41 -3.64 31.67
CA PRO A 348 -15.30 -2.71 31.69
C PRO A 348 -14.62 -2.74 30.32
N PRO A 349 -14.12 -1.58 29.81
CA PRO A 349 -13.43 -1.53 28.53
C PRO A 349 -12.32 -2.59 28.55
N LYS A 350 -12.44 -3.61 27.69
CA LYS A 350 -11.39 -4.60 27.55
C LYS A 350 -10.19 -3.84 27.02
N ALA A 351 -9.08 -3.86 27.77
CA ALA A 351 -7.83 -3.30 27.29
C ALA A 351 -7.54 -3.86 25.89
N SER A 352 -7.45 -2.98 24.89
CA SER A 352 -7.19 -3.40 23.52
C SER A 352 -5.93 -4.28 23.51
N ARG A 353 -6.07 -5.50 22.95
CA ARG A 353 -4.94 -6.42 22.74
C ARG A 353 -4.02 -5.96 21.62
N PHE A 354 -4.37 -4.86 20.94
CA PHE A 354 -3.55 -4.27 19.90
C PHE A 354 -2.26 -3.68 20.48
N SER A 355 -1.14 -4.18 19.95
CA SER A 355 0.16 -3.53 20.12
C SER A 355 0.52 -2.83 18.83
N MET A 356 0.80 -1.53 18.91
CA MET A 356 1.44 -0.82 17.81
C MET A 356 2.77 -1.52 17.46
N PRO A 357 3.18 -1.54 16.19
CA PRO A 357 4.54 -1.87 15.83
C PRO A 357 5.52 -0.97 16.59
N ASP A 358 6.68 -1.53 16.95
CA ASP A 358 7.75 -0.71 17.52
C ASP A 358 8.13 0.43 16.57
N ILE A 359 8.55 1.56 17.13
CA ILE A 359 8.85 2.77 16.36
C ILE A 359 9.91 2.52 15.28
N LEU A 360 10.94 1.71 15.56
CA LEU A 360 11.97 1.39 14.58
C LEU A 360 11.40 0.57 13.42
N GLN A 361 10.50 -0.36 13.73
CA GLN A 361 9.84 -1.14 12.69
C GLN A 361 8.92 -0.28 11.83
N LEU A 362 8.18 0.66 12.45
CA LEU A 362 7.35 1.59 11.70
C LEU A 362 8.20 2.50 10.79
N ASP A 363 9.35 2.97 11.27
CA ASP A 363 10.28 3.79 10.49
C ASP A 363 10.86 3.00 9.29
N ARG A 364 11.12 1.68 9.44
CA ARG A 364 11.52 0.82 8.31
C ARG A 364 10.41 0.70 7.26
N LEU A 365 9.18 0.44 7.71
CA LEU A 365 8.02 0.34 6.81
C LEU A 365 7.76 1.66 6.10
N LEU A 366 7.93 2.79 6.80
CA LEU A 366 7.82 4.15 6.27
C LEU A 366 8.86 4.37 5.15
N THR A 367 10.15 4.08 5.42
CA THR A 367 11.21 4.18 4.40
C THR A 367 10.97 3.26 3.22
N LEU A 368 10.52 2.01 3.45
CA LEU A 368 10.18 1.06 2.40
C LEU A 368 9.04 1.57 1.51
N SER A 369 7.99 2.09 2.13
CA SER A 369 6.81 2.64 1.46
C SER A 369 7.15 3.86 0.57
N CYS A 370 8.14 4.68 0.95
CA CYS A 370 8.68 5.74 0.07
C CYS A 370 9.39 5.22 -1.20
N ASN A 371 9.74 3.93 -1.27
CA ASN A 371 10.27 3.29 -2.47
C ASN A 371 9.16 2.54 -3.22
N ALA A 372 8.21 3.30 -3.78
CA ALA A 372 7.08 2.77 -4.54
C ALA A 372 7.49 1.75 -5.62
N ARG A 373 8.58 2.03 -6.34
CA ARG A 373 9.11 1.13 -7.38
C ARG A 373 9.62 -0.19 -6.77
N GLY A 374 10.33 -0.12 -5.64
CA GLY A 374 10.81 -1.31 -4.92
C GLY A 374 9.66 -2.14 -4.34
N VAL A 375 8.65 -1.49 -3.76
CA VAL A 375 7.44 -2.16 -3.25
C VAL A 375 6.69 -2.88 -4.37
N LYS A 376 6.52 -2.24 -5.53
CA LYS A 376 5.94 -2.90 -6.71
C LYS A 376 6.80 -4.06 -7.21
N ALA A 377 8.12 -3.93 -7.18
CA ALA A 377 9.03 -5.01 -7.54
C ALA A 377 8.86 -6.22 -6.60
N LEU A 378 8.70 -5.98 -5.28
CA LEU A 378 8.39 -7.02 -4.30
C LEU A 378 7.06 -7.72 -4.61
N LEU A 379 5.98 -6.99 -4.88
CA LEU A 379 4.70 -7.60 -5.28
C LEU A 379 4.83 -8.45 -6.57
N THR A 380 5.68 -8.04 -7.51
CA THR A 380 5.90 -8.82 -8.74
C THR A 380 6.90 -9.98 -8.59
N SER A 381 7.61 -10.09 -7.46
CA SER A 381 8.65 -11.12 -7.26
C SER A 381 8.08 -12.53 -7.28
N VAL A 382 6.81 -12.72 -6.93
CA VAL A 382 6.13 -14.02 -6.91
C VAL A 382 6.15 -14.75 -8.26
N PHE A 383 6.32 -13.99 -9.36
CA PHE A 383 6.41 -14.51 -10.72
C PHE A 383 7.83 -14.88 -11.15
N PHE A 384 8.84 -14.53 -10.34
CA PHE A 384 10.20 -14.97 -10.57
C PHE A 384 10.33 -16.46 -10.26
N GLU A 385 11.02 -17.17 -11.14
CA GLU A 385 11.40 -18.57 -10.95
C GLU A 385 12.85 -18.71 -11.43
N PRO A 386 13.83 -18.90 -10.54
CA PRO A 386 15.26 -18.91 -10.89
C PRO A 386 15.62 -20.00 -11.90
N ASP A 387 14.91 -21.13 -11.89
CA ASP A 387 15.15 -22.25 -12.78
C ASP A 387 14.48 -22.10 -14.17
N VAL A 388 13.85 -20.95 -14.44
CA VAL A 388 13.28 -20.65 -15.75
C VAL A 388 14.28 -19.85 -16.58
N PRO A 389 14.74 -20.37 -17.73
CA PRO A 389 15.63 -19.62 -18.62
C PRO A 389 15.01 -18.30 -19.08
N CYS A 390 15.84 -17.26 -19.18
CA CYS A 390 15.40 -15.92 -19.57
C CYS A 390 14.69 -15.89 -20.94
N ASN A 391 15.13 -16.71 -21.91
CA ASN A 391 14.49 -16.83 -23.22
C ASN A 391 13.12 -17.53 -23.18
N MET A 392 12.75 -18.17 -22.05
CA MET A 392 11.47 -18.86 -21.85
C MET A 392 10.58 -18.20 -20.80
N CYS A 393 11.01 -17.09 -20.17
CA CYS A 393 10.26 -16.41 -19.12
C CYS A 393 8.85 -15.99 -19.57
N GLY A 394 8.70 -15.59 -20.83
CA GLY A 394 7.39 -15.23 -21.40
C GLY A 394 6.40 -16.39 -21.45
N LEU A 395 6.88 -17.62 -21.66
CA LEU A 395 6.03 -18.82 -21.66
C LEU A 395 5.62 -19.22 -20.25
N TRP A 396 6.55 -19.11 -19.30
CA TRP A 396 6.28 -19.29 -17.88
C TRP A 396 5.19 -18.34 -17.37
N LEU A 397 5.30 -17.04 -17.70
CA LEU A 397 4.31 -16.03 -17.34
C LEU A 397 2.96 -16.30 -18.00
N ARG A 398 2.93 -16.73 -19.27
CA ARG A 398 1.68 -17.08 -19.96
C ARG A 398 0.95 -18.21 -19.26
N GLY A 399 1.65 -19.29 -18.91
CA GLY A 399 1.06 -20.41 -18.16
C GLY A 399 0.54 -19.97 -16.79
N SER A 400 1.33 -19.16 -16.08
CA SER A 400 0.97 -18.58 -14.79
C SER A 400 -0.32 -17.75 -14.87
N PHE A 401 -0.40 -16.80 -15.81
CA PHE A 401 -1.57 -15.95 -15.98
C PHE A 401 -2.79 -16.69 -16.54
N ALA A 402 -2.58 -17.76 -17.32
CA ALA A 402 -3.68 -18.61 -17.77
C ALA A 402 -4.41 -19.26 -16.58
N TYR A 403 -3.67 -19.71 -15.57
CA TYR A 403 -4.27 -20.24 -14.35
C TYR A 403 -4.87 -19.12 -13.48
N LEU A 404 -4.07 -18.10 -13.13
CA LEU A 404 -4.54 -17.02 -12.25
C LEU A 404 -5.75 -16.28 -12.81
N GLY A 405 -5.82 -16.12 -14.14
CA GLY A 405 -6.97 -15.53 -14.82
C GLY A 405 -8.23 -16.40 -14.87
N SER A 406 -8.13 -17.68 -14.50
CA SER A 406 -9.28 -18.57 -14.38
C SER A 406 -9.95 -18.50 -13.00
N ILE A 407 -9.23 -18.05 -11.97
CA ILE A 407 -9.73 -17.94 -10.59
C ILE A 407 -10.63 -16.72 -10.51
N LYS A 408 -11.94 -16.90 -10.26
CA LYS A 408 -12.89 -15.78 -10.15
C LYS A 408 -13.00 -15.19 -8.74
N ASP A 409 -12.69 -16.01 -7.75
CA ASP A 409 -12.81 -15.66 -6.33
C ASP A 409 -11.54 -14.91 -5.88
N PRO A 410 -11.66 -13.64 -5.42
CA PRO A 410 -10.52 -12.86 -4.96
C PRO A 410 -9.86 -13.43 -3.70
N HIS A 411 -10.59 -14.16 -2.84
CA HIS A 411 -10.03 -14.82 -1.66
C HIS A 411 -9.09 -15.95 -2.05
N ILE A 412 -9.51 -16.73 -3.03
CA ILE A 412 -8.70 -17.83 -3.57
C ILE A 412 -7.47 -17.24 -4.27
N LEU A 413 -7.62 -16.15 -5.02
CA LEU A 413 -6.49 -15.48 -5.67
C LEU A 413 -5.47 -14.94 -4.65
N LEU A 414 -5.96 -14.22 -3.63
CA LEU A 414 -5.13 -13.71 -2.53
C LEU A 414 -4.40 -14.85 -1.84
N ARG A 415 -5.11 -15.94 -1.51
CA ARG A 415 -4.52 -17.15 -0.91
C ARG A 415 -3.38 -17.71 -1.73
N ILE A 416 -3.59 -17.85 -3.04
CA ILE A 416 -2.60 -18.42 -3.95
C ILE A 416 -1.33 -17.54 -3.97
N LEU A 417 -1.49 -16.22 -4.01
CA LEU A 417 -0.37 -15.26 -4.03
C LEU A 417 0.43 -15.28 -2.72
N ILE A 418 -0.26 -15.29 -1.56
CA ILE A 418 0.38 -15.43 -0.25
C ILE A 418 1.09 -16.79 -0.12
N ASN A 419 0.47 -17.87 -0.59
CA ASN A 419 1.07 -19.20 -0.56
C ASN A 419 2.30 -19.33 -1.47
N ARG A 420 2.44 -18.46 -2.48
CA ARG A 420 3.61 -18.42 -3.35
C ARG A 420 4.80 -17.76 -2.66
N ASP A 421 4.56 -16.65 -1.97
CA ASP A 421 5.59 -15.96 -1.18
C ASP A 421 5.00 -15.51 0.18
N PRO A 422 5.07 -16.39 1.18
CA PRO A 422 4.60 -16.13 2.54
C PRO A 422 5.16 -14.86 3.16
N ASP A 423 6.41 -14.51 2.89
CA ASP A 423 7.12 -13.40 3.54
C ASP A 423 6.61 -12.02 3.09
N LEU A 424 5.90 -11.99 1.95
CA LEU A 424 5.23 -10.81 1.41
C LEU A 424 3.72 -10.84 1.63
N GLY A 425 3.22 -11.74 2.49
CA GLY A 425 1.78 -11.96 2.64
C GLY A 425 1.00 -10.70 3.04
N PHE A 426 1.55 -9.90 3.96
CA PHE A 426 0.95 -8.62 4.35
C PHE A 426 0.86 -7.61 3.19
N PHE A 427 1.83 -7.61 2.26
CA PHE A 427 1.77 -6.73 1.10
C PHE A 427 0.63 -7.12 0.16
N TRP A 428 0.36 -8.41 0.00
CA TRP A 428 -0.78 -8.86 -0.78
C TRP A 428 -2.12 -8.44 -0.17
N PHE A 429 -2.27 -8.49 1.17
CA PHE A 429 -3.44 -7.92 1.83
C PHE A 429 -3.61 -6.44 1.52
N GLY A 430 -2.55 -5.64 1.70
CA GLY A 430 -2.57 -4.22 1.37
C GLY A 430 -2.93 -3.98 -0.10
N ALA A 431 -2.38 -4.78 -1.02
CA ALA A 431 -2.56 -4.61 -2.46
C ALA A 431 -3.99 -4.94 -2.88
N PHE A 432 -4.63 -5.95 -2.27
CA PHE A 432 -6.03 -6.24 -2.51
C PHE A 432 -6.96 -5.17 -1.95
N ILE A 433 -6.62 -4.55 -0.82
CA ILE A 433 -7.41 -3.46 -0.23
C ILE A 433 -7.29 -2.17 -1.06
N THR A 434 -6.07 -1.84 -1.51
CA THR A 434 -5.79 -0.58 -2.20
C THR A 434 -5.82 -0.66 -3.73
N ARG A 435 -5.91 -1.89 -4.26
CA ARG A 435 -5.75 -2.23 -5.69
C ARG A 435 -4.41 -1.78 -6.29
N ALA A 436 -3.35 -1.77 -5.46
CA ALA A 436 -1.99 -1.35 -5.80
C ALA A 436 -1.29 -2.24 -6.82
#